data_AF-A0A7S1M417-F1
#
_entry.id   AF-A0A7S1M417-F1
#
_cell.length_a   1.000
_cell.length_b   1.000
_cell.length_c   1.000
_cell.angle_alpha   90.00
_cell.angle_beta   90.00
_cell.angle_gamma   90.00
#
_symmetry.space_group_name_H-M   'P 1'
#
loop_
_entity.id
_entity.type
_entity.pdbx_description
1 polymer ?
#
loop_
_entity_poly.entity_id
_entity_poly.type
_entity_poly.pdbx_seq_one_letter_code
_entity_poly.pdbx_strand_id
1 'polypeptide(L)'
;KGKGKGKCKAVAGATWPKQEDSGDGGVKKAKSWEGYEDWDESSGAVKRKASSNSVAGEEKKKKKKKAAEWEEEEEEENEMEKKCKGCTDLEGRRFNFKHIVVNFANVGATYGKKVIGVINENYRAPDNASRGQVNMPGDIEKMCETIEETPRIIGTNHGSADDEMTIKCAYRRNCPFLDNDNYRDWKQQLRDTKVRDWLNKVQELLHWHYYFDKGLGSFDMLEGNVPEHLLAQGKKMDKRDLWTASRTG
;
A
#
# COMPACT_ATOMS: atom_id res chain seq x y z
N LYS A 1 -27.23 59.74 2.91
CA LYS A 1 -25.98 60.18 2.25
C LYS A 1 -24.85 59.37 2.89
N GLY A 2 -24.02 58.54 2.26
CA GLY A 2 -23.85 58.16 0.86
C GLY A 2 -23.28 56.73 0.76
N LYS A 3 -23.52 56.08 -0.38
CA LYS A 3 -23.08 54.73 -0.73
C LYS A 3 -21.65 54.77 -1.25
N GLY A 4 -20.72 54.05 -0.62
CA GLY A 4 -19.37 53.82 -1.15
C GLY A 4 -19.35 52.59 -2.05
N LYS A 5 -19.21 52.79 -3.36
CA LYS A 5 -19.01 51.72 -4.36
C LYS A 5 -17.52 51.39 -4.46
N GLY A 6 -17.11 50.22 -3.97
CA GLY A 6 -15.79 49.65 -4.26
C GLY A 6 -15.75 49.09 -5.68
N LYS A 7 -14.89 49.63 -6.54
CA LYS A 7 -14.60 49.10 -7.87
C LYS A 7 -13.58 47.96 -7.76
N CYS A 8 -13.96 46.74 -8.14
CA CYS A 8 -13.01 45.67 -8.42
C CYS A 8 -12.39 45.93 -9.80
N LYS A 9 -11.07 46.11 -9.86
CA LYS A 9 -10.30 46.11 -11.11
C LYS A 9 -10.04 44.65 -11.50
N ALA A 10 -10.49 44.27 -12.70
CA ALA A 10 -10.06 43.04 -13.35
C ALA A 10 -8.60 43.22 -13.82
N VAL A 11 -7.72 42.30 -13.44
CA VAL A 11 -6.36 42.21 -13.98
C VAL A 11 -6.41 41.23 -15.14
N ALA A 12 -6.15 41.73 -16.34
CA ALA A 12 -6.10 40.97 -17.57
C ALA A 12 -4.72 40.34 -17.79
N GLY A 13 -4.71 39.13 -18.35
CA GLY A 13 -3.69 38.67 -19.30
C GLY A 13 -2.34 38.25 -18.72
N ALA A 14 -2.23 36.98 -18.28
CA ALA A 14 -0.96 36.27 -18.30
C ALA A 14 -0.93 35.38 -19.55
N THR A 15 -0.24 35.86 -20.59
CA THR A 15 0.08 35.09 -21.79
C THR A 15 1.25 34.18 -21.47
N TRP A 16 1.05 32.86 -21.54
CA TRP A 16 2.11 31.88 -21.33
C TRP A 16 3.03 31.80 -22.57
N PRO A 17 4.36 31.64 -22.38
CA PRO A 17 5.27 31.44 -23.51
C PRO A 17 4.95 30.12 -24.20
N LYS A 18 4.89 30.16 -25.54
CA LYS A 18 4.88 28.96 -26.39
C LYS A 18 6.15 28.18 -26.12
N GLN A 19 5.99 26.93 -25.70
CA GLN A 19 7.08 25.97 -25.63
C GLN A 19 7.43 25.57 -27.07
N GLU A 20 8.66 25.81 -27.46
CA GLU A 20 9.20 25.45 -28.77
C GLU A 20 9.37 23.92 -28.83
N ASP A 21 8.69 23.30 -29.79
CA ASP A 21 8.92 21.92 -30.21
C ASP A 21 10.30 21.82 -30.85
N SER A 22 11.30 21.37 -30.09
CA SER A 22 12.55 20.86 -30.65
C SER A 22 12.35 19.38 -30.98
N GLY A 23 12.14 19.10 -32.25
CA GLY A 23 11.95 17.76 -32.77
C GLY A 23 13.21 16.90 -32.87
N ASP A 24 12.95 15.73 -33.44
CA ASP A 24 13.82 14.91 -34.27
C ASP A 24 14.73 13.85 -33.62
N GLY A 25 14.46 12.60 -34.00
CA GLY A 25 15.50 11.77 -34.60
C GLY A 25 16.13 10.71 -33.72
N GLY A 26 15.64 9.47 -33.82
CA GLY A 26 16.40 8.33 -33.29
C GLY A 26 15.75 6.95 -33.40
N VAL A 27 15.43 6.49 -34.61
CA VAL A 27 15.18 5.06 -34.86
C VAL A 27 16.48 4.29 -34.59
N LYS A 28 16.59 3.63 -33.44
CA LYS A 28 17.66 2.66 -33.18
C LYS A 28 17.15 1.26 -33.46
N LYS A 29 17.72 0.66 -34.51
CA LYS A 29 17.60 -0.75 -34.89
C LYS A 29 17.83 -1.65 -33.67
N ALA A 30 16.93 -2.61 -33.47
CA ALA A 30 17.13 -3.74 -32.58
C ALA A 30 18.40 -4.51 -33.00
N LYS A 31 19.32 -4.71 -32.06
CA LYS A 31 20.38 -5.70 -32.18
C LYS A 31 19.83 -7.04 -31.70
N SER A 32 19.89 -8.04 -32.56
CA SER A 32 19.74 -9.44 -32.19
C SER A 32 20.78 -9.80 -31.13
N TRP A 33 20.34 -10.50 -30.09
CA TRP A 33 21.20 -11.17 -29.12
C TRP A 33 21.33 -12.62 -29.59
N GLU A 34 22.35 -12.89 -30.40
CA GLU A 34 22.92 -14.22 -30.56
C GLU A 34 24.22 -14.25 -29.76
N GLY A 35 24.40 -15.29 -28.95
CA GLY A 35 25.72 -15.66 -28.40
C GLY A 35 25.86 -15.49 -26.90
N TYR A 36 25.44 -16.49 -26.13
CA TYR A 36 26.04 -16.78 -24.83
C TYR A 36 25.87 -18.26 -24.47
N GLU A 37 26.72 -19.13 -25.04
CA GLU A 37 27.12 -20.39 -24.41
C GLU A 37 28.55 -20.71 -24.87
N ASP A 38 29.53 -20.34 -24.05
CA ASP A 38 30.88 -20.91 -24.09
C ASP A 38 31.09 -21.56 -22.71
N TRP A 39 30.88 -22.88 -22.66
CA TRP A 39 31.14 -23.69 -21.48
C TRP A 39 32.52 -24.33 -21.66
N ASP A 40 33.46 -23.87 -20.82
CA ASP A 40 34.82 -24.39 -20.69
C ASP A 40 34.78 -25.85 -20.18
N GLU A 41 35.18 -26.76 -21.04
CA GLU A 41 35.35 -28.19 -20.79
C GLU A 41 36.77 -28.45 -20.24
N SER A 42 37.02 -28.00 -19.01
CA SER A 42 38.24 -28.34 -18.27
C SER A 42 37.94 -29.40 -17.20
N SER A 43 38.18 -30.64 -17.61
CA SER A 43 38.08 -31.88 -16.85
C SER A 43 38.89 -31.87 -15.55
N GLY A 44 38.22 -31.61 -14.42
CA GLY A 44 38.73 -31.86 -13.07
C GLY A 44 37.93 -32.95 -12.37
N ALA A 45 38.38 -34.20 -12.46
CA ALA A 45 37.73 -35.36 -11.83
C ALA A 45 37.86 -35.31 -10.29
N VAL A 46 36.98 -34.57 -9.63
CA VAL A 46 36.79 -34.66 -8.18
C VAL A 46 35.85 -35.82 -7.87
N LYS A 47 36.40 -36.92 -7.33
CA LYS A 47 35.64 -38.05 -6.76
C LYS A 47 34.79 -37.55 -5.60
N ARG A 48 33.54 -37.16 -5.88
CA ARG A 48 32.52 -36.92 -4.86
C ARG A 48 32.09 -38.27 -4.28
N LYS A 49 32.37 -38.48 -2.99
CA LYS A 49 31.80 -39.59 -2.22
C LYS A 49 30.29 -39.37 -2.14
N ALA A 50 29.52 -40.36 -2.61
CA ALA A 50 28.07 -40.39 -2.47
C ALA A 50 27.70 -40.48 -0.99
N SER A 51 27.34 -39.34 -0.39
CA SER A 51 26.62 -39.29 0.88
C SER A 51 25.14 -39.43 0.59
N SER A 52 24.71 -40.67 0.34
CA SER A 52 23.29 -41.04 0.22
C SER A 52 22.76 -41.34 1.61
N ASN A 53 22.34 -40.33 2.35
CA ASN A 53 21.44 -40.53 3.49
C ASN A 53 20.77 -39.20 3.91
N SER A 54 19.46 -39.26 4.15
CA SER A 54 18.63 -38.35 4.97
C SER A 54 17.77 -37.22 4.35
N VAL A 55 17.58 -37.10 3.03
CA VAL A 55 16.71 -36.04 2.46
C VAL A 55 15.21 -36.24 2.75
N ALA A 56 14.73 -37.49 2.93
CA ALA A 56 13.31 -37.77 3.14
C ALA A 56 12.73 -37.33 4.50
N GLY A 57 13.59 -37.02 5.49
CA GLY A 57 13.16 -36.60 6.83
C GLY A 57 12.81 -35.12 6.95
N GLU A 58 13.47 -34.25 6.19
CA GLU A 58 13.27 -32.79 6.28
C GLU A 58 11.96 -32.31 5.64
N GLU A 59 11.51 -32.96 4.57
CA GLU A 59 10.32 -32.53 3.83
C GLU A 59 9.02 -32.72 4.66
N LYS A 60 8.94 -33.78 5.47
CA LYS A 60 7.81 -34.02 6.37
C LYS A 60 7.74 -33.01 7.52
N LYS A 61 8.89 -32.55 8.04
CA LYS A 61 8.95 -31.52 9.09
C LYS A 61 8.50 -30.15 8.55
N LYS A 62 8.89 -29.77 7.32
CA LYS A 62 8.45 -28.50 6.70
C LYS A 62 6.94 -28.45 6.45
N LYS A 63 6.33 -29.55 5.96
CA LYS A 63 4.87 -29.60 5.74
C LYS A 63 4.06 -29.45 7.03
N LYS A 64 4.49 -30.09 8.14
CA LYS A 64 3.78 -29.98 9.42
C LYS A 64 3.87 -28.57 10.02
N LYS A 65 5.01 -27.89 9.90
CA LYS A 65 5.17 -26.51 10.40
C LYS A 65 4.26 -25.53 9.63
N LYS A 66 4.21 -25.64 8.30
CA LYS A 66 3.39 -24.74 7.47
C LYS A 66 1.89 -24.88 7.75
N ALA A 67 1.41 -26.10 8.05
CA ALA A 67 0.00 -26.31 8.38
C ALA A 67 -0.41 -25.63 9.70
N ALA A 68 0.45 -25.66 10.73
CA ALA A 68 0.18 -25.02 12.01
C ALA A 68 0.17 -23.47 11.91
N GLU A 69 1.10 -22.91 11.13
CA GLU A 69 1.17 -21.46 10.88
C GLU A 69 -0.08 -20.93 10.17
N TRP A 70 -0.67 -21.74 9.28
CA TRP A 70 -1.92 -21.38 8.59
C TRP A 70 -3.15 -21.42 9.51
N GLU A 71 -3.19 -22.34 10.47
CA GLU A 71 -4.30 -22.42 11.44
C GLU A 71 -4.30 -21.20 12.39
N GLU A 72 -3.12 -20.73 12.81
CA GLU A 72 -2.97 -19.55 13.68
C GLU A 72 -3.43 -18.26 12.99
N GLU A 73 -3.06 -18.05 11.71
CA GLU A 73 -3.54 -16.91 10.91
C GLU A 73 -5.07 -16.92 10.74
N GLU A 74 -5.68 -18.10 10.53
CA GLU A 74 -7.13 -18.23 10.36
C GLU A 74 -7.92 -17.98 11.67
N GLU A 75 -7.32 -18.27 12.82
CA GLU A 75 -7.90 -17.96 14.14
C GLU A 75 -7.88 -16.45 14.43
N GLU A 76 -6.76 -15.76 14.17
CA GLU A 76 -6.66 -14.30 14.34
C GLU A 76 -7.65 -13.55 13.42
N GLU A 77 -7.78 -13.98 12.15
CA GLU A 77 -8.78 -13.43 11.23
C GLU A 77 -10.21 -13.59 11.77
N ASN A 78 -10.53 -14.76 12.31
CA ASN A 78 -11.84 -15.04 12.90
C ASN A 78 -12.10 -14.22 14.16
N GLU A 79 -11.08 -13.93 14.97
CA GLU A 79 -11.22 -13.09 16.17
C GLU A 79 -11.51 -11.64 15.79
N MET A 80 -10.77 -11.08 14.82
CA MET A 80 -11.00 -9.72 14.34
C MET A 80 -12.40 -9.59 13.71
N GLU A 81 -12.84 -10.57 12.91
CA GLU A 81 -14.19 -10.58 12.36
C GLU A 81 -15.25 -10.66 13.45
N LYS A 82 -15.05 -11.47 14.50
CA LYS A 82 -15.95 -11.55 15.66
C LYS A 82 -16.04 -10.22 16.41
N LYS A 83 -14.91 -9.55 16.62
CA LYS A 83 -14.83 -8.27 17.35
C LYS A 83 -15.57 -7.14 16.63
N CYS A 84 -15.57 -7.17 15.30
CA CYS A 84 -16.25 -6.18 14.47
C CYS A 84 -17.63 -6.63 13.94
N LYS A 85 -18.23 -7.70 14.51
CA LYS A 85 -19.58 -8.15 14.12
C LYS A 85 -20.60 -7.03 14.32
N GLY A 86 -21.05 -6.46 13.21
CA GLY A 86 -22.07 -5.41 13.17
C GLY A 86 -21.56 -4.01 12.79
N CYS A 87 -20.24 -3.83 12.64
CA CYS A 87 -19.71 -2.57 12.15
C CYS A 87 -20.07 -2.41 10.65
N THR A 88 -20.89 -1.39 10.37
CA THR A 88 -21.32 -1.03 9.02
C THR A 88 -20.99 0.43 8.76
N ASP A 89 -20.76 0.75 7.48
CA ASP A 89 -20.57 2.13 7.05
C ASP A 89 -21.91 2.91 7.02
N LEU A 90 -21.89 4.14 6.52
CA LEU A 90 -23.09 4.97 6.39
C LEU A 90 -24.11 4.41 5.39
N GLU A 91 -23.69 3.52 4.50
CA GLU A 91 -24.53 2.88 3.48
C GLU A 91 -24.99 1.47 3.94
N GLY A 92 -24.68 1.07 5.18
CA GLY A 92 -25.05 -0.24 5.72
C GLY A 92 -24.17 -1.40 5.23
N ARG A 93 -23.06 -1.12 4.54
CA ARG A 93 -22.13 -2.14 4.03
C ARG A 93 -21.25 -2.64 5.17
N ARG A 94 -21.05 -3.96 5.26
CA ARG A 94 -20.12 -4.57 6.23
C ARG A 94 -18.68 -4.23 5.85
N PHE A 95 -17.83 -3.93 6.83
CA PHE A 95 -16.40 -3.74 6.58
C PHE A 95 -15.73 -5.05 6.19
N ASN A 96 -14.84 -4.98 5.20
CA ASN A 96 -14.06 -6.10 4.69
C ASN A 96 -12.62 -5.98 5.19
N PHE A 97 -12.32 -6.60 6.32
CA PHE A 97 -10.97 -6.61 6.90
C PHE A 97 -10.02 -7.62 6.22
N LYS A 98 -10.53 -8.45 5.31
CA LYS A 98 -9.73 -9.45 4.57
C LYS A 98 -8.86 -8.83 3.48
N HIS A 99 -9.18 -7.60 3.08
CA HIS A 99 -8.49 -6.89 2.02
C HIS A 99 -7.96 -5.58 2.59
N ILE A 100 -6.76 -5.20 2.17
CA ILE A 100 -6.17 -3.93 2.54
C ILE A 100 -5.76 -3.24 1.26
N VAL A 101 -6.15 -1.97 1.12
CA VAL A 101 -5.71 -1.12 0.02
C VAL A 101 -4.41 -0.43 0.44
N VAL A 102 -3.37 -0.58 -0.35
CA VAL A 102 -2.03 -0.06 -0.02
C VAL A 102 -1.63 0.97 -1.07
N ASN A 103 -1.25 2.17 -0.63
CA ASN A 103 -0.57 3.13 -1.49
C ASN A 103 0.90 2.69 -1.64
N PHE A 104 1.22 2.03 -2.75
CA PHE A 104 2.56 1.51 -2.98
C PHE A 104 3.62 2.60 -3.17
N ALA A 105 3.21 3.83 -3.50
CA ALA A 105 4.14 4.96 -3.56
C ALA A 105 4.77 5.24 -2.18
N ASN A 106 4.01 5.03 -1.10
CA ASN A 106 4.42 5.35 0.25
C ASN A 106 5.00 4.13 0.99
N VAL A 107 4.34 2.98 0.88
CA VAL A 107 4.61 1.80 1.72
C VAL A 107 5.76 0.95 1.19
N GLY A 108 5.97 0.95 -0.14
CA GLY A 108 6.90 0.04 -0.78
C GLY A 108 6.42 -1.42 -0.77
N ALA A 109 7.33 -2.34 -1.13
CA ALA A 109 7.05 -3.74 -1.45
C ALA A 109 6.77 -4.68 -0.27
N THR A 110 6.93 -4.24 0.97
CA THR A 110 7.27 -5.14 2.10
C THR A 110 6.09 -5.79 2.82
N TYR A 111 4.90 -5.85 2.21
CA TYR A 111 3.71 -6.39 2.88
C TYR A 111 3.31 -7.78 2.37
N GLY A 112 3.23 -8.75 3.28
CA GLY A 112 3.00 -10.17 2.99
C GLY A 112 1.55 -10.66 3.04
N LYS A 113 0.55 -9.76 3.13
CA LYS A 113 -0.88 -10.15 3.11
C LYS A 113 -1.48 -9.94 1.71
N LYS A 114 -2.74 -10.39 1.52
CA LYS A 114 -3.50 -10.10 0.29
C LYS A 114 -3.76 -8.59 0.17
N VAL A 115 -2.96 -7.95 -0.68
CA VAL A 115 -3.00 -6.50 -0.88
C VAL A 115 -3.70 -6.16 -2.19
N ILE A 116 -4.47 -5.08 -2.16
CA ILE A 116 -4.88 -4.37 -3.37
C ILE A 116 -3.93 -3.20 -3.53
N GLY A 117 -3.07 -3.30 -4.54
CA GLY A 117 -2.12 -2.26 -4.86
C GLY A 117 -2.80 -1.10 -5.56
N VAL A 118 -2.47 0.12 -5.16
CA VAL A 118 -2.79 1.32 -5.94
C VAL A 118 -1.49 1.89 -6.46
N ILE A 119 -1.37 2.01 -7.78
CA ILE A 119 -0.17 2.51 -8.46
C ILE A 119 -0.53 3.44 -9.59
N ASN A 120 0.37 4.35 -9.94
CA ASN A 120 0.20 5.16 -11.16
C ASN A 120 0.29 4.30 -12.42
N GLU A 121 -0.53 4.62 -13.42
CA GLU A 121 -0.44 4.06 -14.77
C GLU A 121 0.99 4.16 -15.30
N ASN A 122 1.44 3.07 -15.94
CA ASN A 122 2.81 2.95 -16.43
C ASN A 122 3.85 3.21 -15.32
N TYR A 123 3.63 2.70 -14.11
CA TYR A 123 4.59 2.83 -13.03
C TYR A 123 5.98 2.36 -13.47
N ARG A 124 6.97 3.22 -13.22
CA ARG A 124 8.37 3.05 -13.58
C ARG A 124 9.21 3.68 -12.50
N ALA A 125 10.05 2.89 -11.84
CA ALA A 125 10.92 3.36 -10.77
C ALA A 125 12.33 2.79 -10.94
N PRO A 126 13.37 3.50 -10.46
CA PRO A 126 14.70 2.92 -10.38
C PRO A 126 14.72 1.82 -9.32
N ASP A 127 15.30 0.66 -9.68
CA ASP A 127 15.50 -0.44 -8.75
C ASP A 127 16.97 -0.53 -8.32
N ASN A 128 17.25 -0.69 -7.02
CA ASN A 128 18.60 -0.91 -6.47
C ASN A 128 19.69 0.07 -6.98
N ALA A 129 19.36 1.38 -7.02
CA ALA A 129 20.23 2.44 -7.57
C ALA A 129 20.62 2.26 -9.04
N SER A 130 19.95 1.38 -9.78
CA SER A 130 20.10 1.28 -11.22
C SER A 130 19.62 2.56 -11.90
N ARG A 131 20.27 2.92 -13.01
CA ARG A 131 19.85 4.04 -13.85
C ARG A 131 18.64 3.71 -14.72
N GLY A 132 18.30 2.42 -14.84
CA GLY A 132 17.14 1.97 -15.60
C GLY A 132 15.87 2.14 -14.76
N GLN A 133 14.80 2.57 -15.41
CA GLN A 133 13.48 2.43 -14.81
C GLN A 133 12.94 1.05 -15.13
N VAL A 134 12.54 0.32 -14.11
CA VAL A 134 11.89 -0.98 -14.25
C VAL A 134 10.40 -0.85 -13.99
N ASN A 135 9.63 -1.80 -14.50
CA ASN A 135 8.21 -1.96 -14.15
C ASN A 135 8.10 -2.40 -12.68
N MET A 136 6.87 -2.62 -12.23
CA MET A 136 6.64 -3.29 -10.95
C MET A 136 7.42 -4.62 -10.90
N PRO A 137 8.24 -4.84 -9.88
CA PRO A 137 8.87 -6.13 -9.63
C PRO A 137 7.83 -7.27 -9.55
N GLY A 138 8.10 -8.39 -10.24
CA GLY A 138 7.15 -9.49 -10.36
C GLY A 138 6.90 -10.27 -9.06
N ASP A 139 7.74 -10.10 -8.04
CA ASP A 139 7.48 -10.54 -6.68
C ASP A 139 6.39 -9.69 -6.01
N ILE A 140 6.39 -8.38 -6.21
CA ILE A 140 5.31 -7.48 -5.72
C ILE A 140 4.00 -7.79 -6.41
N GLU A 141 4.02 -8.01 -7.72
CA GLU A 141 2.81 -8.39 -8.46
C GLU A 141 2.17 -9.68 -7.90
N LYS A 142 2.99 -10.63 -7.44
CA LYS A 142 2.52 -11.88 -6.82
C LYS A 142 2.01 -11.72 -5.39
N MET A 143 2.46 -10.69 -4.68
CA MET A 143 1.95 -10.34 -3.35
C MET A 143 0.58 -9.64 -3.43
N CYS A 144 0.28 -9.01 -4.56
CA CYS A 144 -1.00 -8.35 -4.79
C CYS A 144 -2.05 -9.33 -5.31
N GLU A 145 -3.26 -9.24 -4.77
CA GLU A 145 -4.41 -9.92 -5.37
C GLU A 145 -4.83 -9.21 -6.67
N THR A 146 -4.88 -7.88 -6.61
CA THR A 146 -5.16 -7.01 -7.74
C THR A 146 -4.34 -5.74 -7.63
N ILE A 147 -3.92 -5.20 -8.77
CA ILE A 147 -3.26 -3.89 -8.88
C ILE A 147 -4.21 -2.97 -9.64
N GLU A 148 -4.57 -1.86 -9.01
CA GLU A 148 -5.44 -0.82 -9.56
C GLU A 148 -4.57 0.34 -10.04
N GLU A 149 -4.58 0.59 -11.34
CA GLU A 149 -3.83 1.69 -11.93
C GLU A 149 -4.59 3.01 -11.80
N THR A 150 -3.86 4.07 -11.45
CA THR A 150 -4.37 5.43 -11.29
C THR A 150 -3.87 6.27 -12.46
N PRO A 151 -4.79 6.94 -13.20
CA PRO A 151 -4.38 7.79 -14.31
C PRO A 151 -3.32 8.77 -13.87
N ARG A 152 -2.19 8.78 -14.60
CA ARG A 152 -1.18 9.81 -14.40
C ARG A 152 -1.78 11.11 -14.93
N ILE A 153 -2.35 11.91 -14.03
CA ILE A 153 -2.67 13.30 -14.32
C ILE A 153 -1.36 13.93 -14.82
N ILE A 154 -1.38 14.94 -15.70
CA ILE A 154 -0.18 15.66 -16.17
C ILE A 154 -0.28 17.10 -15.59
N GLY A 155 0.72 17.58 -14.82
CA GLY A 155 0.69 18.89 -14.14
C GLY A 155 1.24 18.93 -12.69
N THR A 156 1.22 20.08 -12.02
CA THR A 156 1.90 20.27 -10.73
C THR A 156 1.23 19.58 -9.51
N ASN A 157 0.07 18.94 -9.68
CA ASN A 157 -0.76 18.37 -8.60
C ASN A 157 -0.75 16.83 -8.61
N HIS A 158 0.41 16.18 -8.72
CA HIS A 158 0.51 14.71 -8.86
C HIS A 158 0.47 13.93 -7.57
N GLY A 159 1.10 14.43 -6.50
CA GLY A 159 1.20 13.71 -5.23
C GLY A 159 -0.11 13.59 -4.47
N SER A 160 -1.24 13.92 -5.09
CA SER A 160 -2.56 13.79 -4.51
C SER A 160 -3.44 12.80 -5.26
N ALA A 161 -3.08 12.41 -6.49
CA ALA A 161 -3.93 11.54 -7.30
C ALA A 161 -3.97 10.10 -6.76
N ASP A 162 -2.83 9.61 -6.26
CA ASP A 162 -2.65 8.31 -5.64
C ASP A 162 -3.38 8.20 -4.29
N ASP A 163 -3.29 9.23 -3.45
CA ASP A 163 -4.08 9.33 -2.22
C ASP A 163 -5.58 9.28 -2.49
N GLU A 164 -6.08 10.12 -3.41
CA GLU A 164 -7.51 10.17 -3.75
C GLU A 164 -8.01 8.80 -4.23
N MET A 165 -7.21 8.12 -5.03
CA MET A 165 -7.53 6.80 -5.56
C MET A 165 -7.45 5.71 -4.51
N THR A 166 -6.49 5.76 -3.60
CA THR A 166 -6.38 4.88 -2.43
C THR A 166 -7.64 4.98 -1.57
N ILE A 167 -8.04 6.21 -1.21
CA ILE A 167 -9.28 6.45 -0.44
C ILE A 167 -10.50 5.93 -1.20
N LYS A 168 -10.62 6.23 -2.50
CA LYS A 168 -11.76 5.78 -3.33
C LYS A 168 -11.81 4.26 -3.49
N CYS A 169 -10.66 3.59 -3.59
CA CYS A 169 -10.59 2.14 -3.69
C CYS A 169 -11.03 1.50 -2.36
N ALA A 170 -10.51 2.01 -1.25
CA ALA A 170 -10.89 1.58 0.09
C ALA A 170 -12.38 1.78 0.36
N TYR A 171 -12.94 2.93 -0.04
CA TYR A 171 -14.39 3.18 0.04
C TYR A 171 -15.21 2.20 -0.80
N ARG A 172 -14.82 1.94 -2.06
CA ARG A 172 -15.54 1.04 -2.97
C ARG A 172 -15.60 -0.39 -2.42
N ARG A 173 -14.48 -0.87 -1.87
CA ARG A 173 -14.36 -2.23 -1.29
C ARG A 173 -14.71 -2.28 0.20
N ASN A 174 -14.98 -1.12 0.80
CA ASN A 174 -15.29 -0.91 2.21
C ASN A 174 -14.30 -1.62 3.15
N CYS A 175 -13.00 -1.40 2.93
CA CYS A 175 -11.91 -2.11 3.58
C CYS A 175 -10.86 -1.16 4.18
N PRO A 176 -9.97 -1.66 5.07
CA PRO A 176 -8.82 -0.90 5.55
C PRO A 176 -7.92 -0.40 4.42
N PHE A 177 -7.20 0.68 4.70
CA PHE A 177 -6.14 1.20 3.85
C PHE A 177 -4.90 1.53 4.67
N LEU A 178 -3.74 1.21 4.10
CA LEU A 178 -2.44 1.34 4.74
C LEU A 178 -1.67 2.49 4.12
N ASP A 179 -1.44 3.53 4.92
CA ASP A 179 -0.69 4.71 4.51
C ASP A 179 -0.16 5.49 5.73
N ASN A 180 0.93 6.23 5.56
CA ASN A 180 1.48 7.13 6.57
C ASN A 180 1.11 8.60 6.34
N ASP A 181 0.38 8.90 5.27
CA ASP A 181 -0.07 10.27 5.01
C ASP A 181 -1.19 10.74 5.94
N ASN A 182 -1.23 12.07 6.14
CA ASN A 182 -2.23 12.71 6.97
C ASN A 182 -3.42 13.17 6.12
N TYR A 183 -4.49 12.38 6.10
CA TYR A 183 -5.71 12.67 5.34
C TYR A 183 -6.58 13.81 5.89
N ARG A 184 -6.05 14.66 6.79
CA ARG A 184 -6.81 15.78 7.37
C ARG A 184 -7.30 16.77 6.30
N ASP A 185 -6.45 17.07 5.32
CA ASP A 185 -6.78 18.03 4.26
C ASP A 185 -7.68 17.40 3.18
N TRP A 186 -7.56 16.08 2.99
CA TRP A 186 -8.41 15.29 2.08
C TRP A 186 -9.89 15.36 2.42
N LYS A 187 -10.22 15.51 3.71
CA LYS A 187 -11.60 15.77 4.16
C LYS A 187 -12.22 17.01 3.53
N GLN A 188 -11.43 17.99 3.12
CA GLN A 188 -11.94 19.21 2.49
C GLN A 188 -11.80 19.18 0.96
N GLN A 189 -10.78 18.48 0.46
CA GLN A 189 -10.44 18.44 -0.96
C GLN A 189 -11.23 17.40 -1.76
N LEU A 190 -11.73 16.34 -1.12
CA LEU A 190 -12.56 15.33 -1.78
C LEU A 190 -13.86 15.93 -2.33
N ARG A 191 -14.03 15.83 -3.65
CA ARG A 191 -15.22 16.31 -4.37
C ARG A 191 -16.44 15.43 -4.14
N ASP A 192 -16.21 14.12 -4.02
CA ASP A 192 -17.28 13.16 -3.75
C ASP A 192 -17.67 13.24 -2.27
N THR A 193 -18.90 13.71 -2.03
CA THR A 193 -19.42 13.91 -0.68
C THR A 193 -19.56 12.60 0.08
N LYS A 194 -19.91 11.49 -0.59
CA LYS A 194 -20.08 10.19 0.07
C LYS A 194 -18.76 9.63 0.55
N VAL A 195 -17.74 9.68 -0.30
CA VAL A 195 -16.38 9.23 0.04
C VAL A 195 -15.82 10.07 1.19
N ARG A 196 -16.05 11.39 1.15
CA ARG A 196 -15.65 12.31 2.21
C ARG A 196 -16.33 12.00 3.54
N ASP A 197 -17.65 11.79 3.53
CA ASP A 197 -18.42 11.51 4.75
C ASP A 197 -18.03 10.13 5.33
N TRP A 198 -17.78 9.15 4.46
CA TRP A 198 -17.22 7.86 4.83
C TRP A 198 -15.85 8.05 5.49
N LEU A 199 -14.90 8.73 4.85
CA LEU A 199 -13.55 8.94 5.37
C LEU A 199 -13.58 9.64 6.74
N ASN A 200 -14.41 10.68 6.88
CA ASN A 200 -14.59 11.39 8.15
C ASN A 200 -15.00 10.47 9.32
N LYS A 201 -15.83 9.46 9.03
CA LYS A 201 -16.35 8.55 10.05
C LYS A 201 -15.41 7.37 10.32
N VAL A 202 -14.80 6.82 9.28
CA VAL A 202 -14.12 5.52 9.35
C VAL A 202 -12.60 5.62 9.41
N GLN A 203 -12.02 6.79 9.13
CA GLN A 203 -10.56 6.95 9.06
C GLN A 203 -9.87 6.41 10.31
N GLU A 204 -10.33 6.73 11.52
CA GLU A 204 -9.67 6.23 12.75
C GLU A 204 -9.71 4.70 12.88
N LEU A 205 -10.66 4.03 12.25
CA LEU A 205 -10.85 2.58 12.31
C LEU A 205 -10.14 1.84 11.16
N LEU A 206 -10.19 2.40 9.95
CA LEU A 206 -9.75 1.75 8.71
C LEU A 206 -8.40 2.24 8.22
N HIS A 207 -7.89 3.36 8.73
CA HIS A 207 -6.56 3.84 8.39
C HIS A 207 -5.52 3.14 9.26
N TRP A 208 -4.71 2.30 8.63
CA TRP A 208 -3.59 1.63 9.26
C TRP A 208 -2.31 2.40 8.97
N HIS A 209 -1.48 2.55 10.01
CA HIS A 209 -0.17 3.16 9.90
C HIS A 209 0.91 2.09 9.95
N TYR A 210 2.11 2.42 9.50
CA TYR A 210 3.25 1.53 9.58
C TYR A 210 4.51 2.27 9.98
N TYR A 211 5.45 1.55 10.56
CA TYR A 211 6.79 2.02 10.84
C TYR A 211 7.79 1.10 10.16
N PHE A 212 8.71 1.68 9.39
CA PHE A 212 9.80 0.93 8.76
C PHE A 212 11.13 1.36 9.36
N ASP A 213 11.75 0.46 10.13
CA ASP A 213 13.08 0.69 10.66
C ASP A 213 14.11 0.37 9.58
N LYS A 214 14.72 1.41 9.00
CA LYS A 214 15.76 1.25 7.97
C LYS A 214 17.04 0.59 8.50
N GLY A 215 17.32 0.70 9.79
CA GLY A 215 18.53 0.14 10.40
C GLY A 215 18.40 -1.36 10.66
N LEU A 216 17.21 -1.81 11.06
CA LEU A 216 16.91 -3.23 11.32
C LEU A 216 16.28 -3.94 10.11
N GLY A 217 15.76 -3.19 9.15
CA GLY A 217 14.94 -3.74 8.06
C GLY A 217 13.61 -4.31 8.55
N SER A 218 13.13 -3.90 9.72
CA SER A 218 11.86 -4.35 10.28
C SER A 218 10.72 -3.47 9.80
N PHE A 219 9.57 -4.13 9.54
CA PHE A 219 8.33 -3.48 9.16
C PHE A 219 7.29 -3.81 10.24
N ASP A 220 6.85 -2.79 10.96
CA ASP A 220 5.89 -2.91 12.04
C ASP A 220 4.58 -2.22 11.67
N MET A 221 3.47 -2.94 11.85
CA MET A 221 2.14 -2.37 11.69
C MET A 221 1.75 -1.61 12.95
N LEU A 222 1.53 -0.32 12.79
CA LEU A 222 0.90 0.51 13.80
C LEU A 222 -0.61 0.43 13.57
N GLU A 223 -1.18 -0.72 13.91
CA GLU A 223 -2.62 -0.94 13.75
C GLU A 223 -3.38 0.20 14.45
N GLY A 224 -4.29 0.81 13.70
CA GLY A 224 -5.00 2.01 14.11
C GLY A 224 -5.58 1.86 15.51
N ASN A 225 -5.53 2.93 16.30
CA ASN A 225 -6.18 2.99 17.61
C ASN A 225 -7.65 2.64 17.42
N VAL A 226 -8.04 1.37 17.58
CA VAL A 226 -9.45 0.99 17.56
C VAL A 226 -10.09 1.82 18.67
N PRO A 227 -10.98 2.77 18.32
CA PRO A 227 -11.48 3.70 19.30
C PRO A 227 -12.06 2.92 20.47
N GLU A 228 -11.70 3.32 21.69
CA GLU A 228 -12.02 2.58 22.92
C GLU A 228 -13.53 2.28 23.04
N HIS A 229 -14.36 3.18 22.51
CA HIS A 229 -15.81 3.04 22.45
C HIS A 229 -16.31 1.93 21.50
N LEU A 230 -15.49 1.46 20.55
CA LEU A 230 -15.74 0.29 19.70
C LEU A 230 -15.18 -1.00 20.30
N LEU A 231 -14.13 -0.91 21.12
CA LEU A 231 -13.51 -2.06 21.78
C LEU A 231 -14.31 -2.58 22.98
N ALA A 232 -15.09 -1.71 23.65
CA ALA A 232 -15.78 -2.07 24.87
C ALA A 232 -17.28 -1.73 24.80
N GLN A 233 -18.10 -2.67 24.34
CA GLN A 233 -19.56 -2.62 24.59
C GLN A 233 -19.93 -2.90 26.07
N GLY A 234 -18.98 -2.89 27.02
CA GLY A 234 -19.24 -3.32 28.40
C GLY A 234 -18.66 -2.48 29.55
N LYS A 235 -17.73 -1.54 29.31
CA LYS A 235 -17.18 -0.71 30.39
C LYS A 235 -16.53 0.53 29.80
N LYS A 236 -16.97 1.72 30.24
CA LYS A 236 -16.18 2.94 30.05
C LYS A 236 -14.92 2.77 30.90
N MET A 237 -13.78 2.49 30.28
CA MET A 237 -12.49 2.72 30.93
C MET A 237 -12.14 4.19 30.70
N ASP A 238 -11.56 4.82 31.70
CA ASP A 238 -11.01 6.15 31.53
C ASP A 238 -9.64 6.01 30.86
N LYS A 239 -9.26 6.95 29.98
CA LYS A 239 -7.95 6.91 29.29
C LYS A 239 -6.84 6.73 30.30
N ARG A 240 -6.95 7.35 31.48
CA ARG A 240 -5.95 7.24 32.55
C ARG A 240 -5.68 5.80 32.96
N ASP A 241 -6.72 4.96 33.04
CA ASP A 241 -6.63 3.56 33.48
C ASP A 241 -5.92 2.68 32.45
N LEU A 242 -6.08 2.97 31.15
CA LEU A 242 -5.37 2.29 30.06
C LEU A 242 -3.86 2.51 30.10
N TRP A 243 -3.41 3.72 30.46
CA TRP A 243 -1.98 4.05 30.53
C TRP A 243 -1.34 3.60 31.85
N THR A 244 -2.13 3.39 32.91
CA THR A 244 -1.64 2.94 34.23
C THR A 244 -1.88 1.46 34.52
N ALA A 245 -2.55 0.72 33.62
CA ALA A 245 -2.68 -0.72 33.75
C ALA A 245 -1.28 -1.36 33.77
N SER A 246 -0.99 -2.11 34.84
CA SER A 246 0.29 -2.81 34.99
C SER A 246 0.56 -3.67 33.76
N ARG A 247 1.59 -3.28 32.99
CA ARG A 247 2.17 -4.09 31.91
C ARG A 247 3.06 -5.17 32.55
N THR A 248 2.46 -6.05 33.33
CA THR A 248 3.14 -7.26 33.79
C THR A 248 2.92 -8.33 32.73
N GLY A 249 3.91 -8.47 31.85
CA GLY A 249 4.22 -9.70 31.13
C GLY A 249 5.48 -10.31 31.75
#